data_AF-A0A853K753-F1
#
_entry.id   AF-A0A853K753-F1
#
_cell.length_a   1.000
_cell.length_b   1.000
_cell.length_c   1.000
_cell.angle_alpha   90.00
_cell.angle_beta   90.00
_cell.angle_gamma   90.00
#
_symmetry.space_group_name_H-M   'P 1'
#
loop_
_entity.id
_entity.type
_entity.pdbx_description
1 polymer ?
#
loop_
_entity_poly.entity_id
_entity_poly.type
_entity_poly.pdbx_seq_one_letter_code
_entity_poly.pdbx_strand_id
1 'polypeptide(L)'
;MLGVGGAMDLVVGARRVIAAMTHTTPQGSAKLVARCAYPLTAPQCVDTVVTEHAVFRIVKGRMTLVERQASTSLEALYEMTDATFDVHPQCAVAVFPF
;
A
#
# COMPACT_ATOMS: atom_id res chain seq x y z
N MET A 1 -20.95 -0.10 -19.97
CA MET A 1 -19.62 -0.62 -20.33
C MET A 1 -18.61 0.45 -19.90
N LEU A 2 -18.07 0.37 -18.68
CA LEU A 2 -17.02 1.27 -18.21
C LEU A 2 -15.67 0.71 -18.69
N GLY A 3 -15.37 0.91 -19.98
CA GLY A 3 -14.11 0.53 -20.63
C GLY A 3 -13.87 1.54 -21.74
N VAL A 4 -12.73 2.22 -21.86
CA VAL A 4 -11.36 1.88 -21.49
C VAL A 4 -10.81 3.03 -20.63
N GLY A 5 -10.61 2.81 -19.34
CA GLY A 5 -9.98 3.81 -18.47
C GLY A 5 -8.46 3.70 -18.58
N GLY A 6 -7.78 4.81 -18.88
CA GLY A 6 -6.31 4.87 -19.02
C GLY A 6 -5.51 4.54 -17.76
N ALA A 7 -6.15 4.06 -16.69
CA ALA A 7 -5.49 3.54 -15.51
C ALA A 7 -4.66 2.28 -15.84
N MET A 8 -5.15 1.40 -16.71
CA MET A 8 -4.41 0.20 -17.13
C MET A 8 -3.18 0.58 -17.98
N ASP A 9 -3.34 1.49 -18.93
CA ASP A 9 -2.23 2.01 -19.74
C ASP A 9 -1.18 2.72 -18.87
N LEU A 10 -1.64 3.49 -17.87
CA LEU A 10 -0.76 4.21 -16.94
C LEU A 10 0.09 3.24 -16.11
N VAL A 11 -0.52 2.22 -15.50
CA VAL A 11 0.24 1.30 -14.62
C VAL A 11 1.18 0.38 -15.40
N VAL A 12 0.87 0.06 -16.65
CA VAL A 12 1.76 -0.76 -17.51
C VAL A 12 2.91 0.07 -18.08
N GLY A 13 2.66 1.35 -18.45
CA GLY A 13 3.66 2.22 -19.06
C GLY A 13 4.54 3.00 -18.07
N ALA A 14 4.13 3.11 -16.80
CA ALA A 14 4.87 3.90 -15.82
C ALA A 14 6.16 3.19 -15.37
N ARG A 15 7.25 3.97 -15.25
CA ARG A 15 8.50 3.49 -14.64
C ARG A 15 8.35 3.18 -13.16
N ARG A 16 7.41 3.85 -12.48
CA ARG A 16 7.09 3.65 -11.07
C ARG A 16 5.63 3.94 -10.83
N VAL A 17 4.94 3.03 -10.16
CA VAL A 17 3.53 3.16 -9.77
C VAL A 17 3.44 3.32 -8.26
N ILE A 18 2.82 4.42 -7.84
CA ILE A 18 2.58 4.74 -6.44
C ILE A 18 1.07 4.75 -6.19
N ALA A 19 0.61 3.88 -5.29
CA ALA A 19 -0.77 3.86 -4.84
C ALA A 19 -0.90 4.73 -3.58
N ALA A 20 -1.58 5.87 -3.68
CA ALA A 20 -1.96 6.69 -2.54
C ALA A 20 -3.41 6.38 -2.16
N MET A 21 -3.64 5.93 -0.92
CA MET A 21 -4.96 5.48 -0.49
C MET A 21 -5.10 5.51 1.04
N THR A 22 -6.34 5.51 1.53
CA THR A 22 -6.58 5.20 2.95
C THR A 22 -6.20 3.76 3.26
N HIS A 23 -5.65 3.53 4.45
CA HIS A 23 -5.18 2.23 4.91
C HIS A 23 -6.33 1.24 5.10
N THR A 24 -7.42 1.71 5.69
CA THR A 24 -8.63 0.94 5.95
C THR A 24 -9.83 1.49 5.17
N THR A 25 -10.88 0.68 5.08
CA THR A 25 -12.20 1.13 4.62
C THR A 25 -12.85 2.04 5.69
N PRO A 26 -13.91 2.80 5.36
CA PRO A 26 -14.67 3.55 6.37
C PRO A 26 -15.24 2.67 7.50
N GLN A 27 -15.38 1.37 7.26
CA GLN A 27 -15.83 0.37 8.24
C GLN A 27 -14.67 -0.25 9.04
N GLY A 28 -13.44 0.20 8.82
CA GLY A 28 -12.23 -0.25 9.52
C GLY A 28 -11.59 -1.51 8.94
N SER A 29 -12.09 -2.07 7.84
CA SER A 29 -11.51 -3.29 7.24
C SER A 29 -10.21 -2.97 6.52
N ALA A 30 -9.23 -3.88 6.62
CA ALA A 30 -7.93 -3.75 5.93
C ALA A 30 -8.11 -3.70 4.40
N LYS A 31 -7.40 -2.77 3.74
CA LYS A 31 -7.36 -2.70 2.26
C LYS A 31 -6.08 -3.30 1.68
N LEU A 32 -5.03 -3.41 2.49
CA LEU A 32 -3.80 -4.12 2.17
C LEU A 32 -3.97 -5.58 2.59
N VAL A 33 -4.36 -6.42 1.62
CA VAL A 33 -4.75 -7.82 1.81
C VAL A 33 -3.80 -8.77 1.11
N ALA A 34 -3.71 -10.01 1.61
CA ALA A 34 -2.85 -11.03 0.99
C ALA A 34 -3.28 -11.39 -0.45
N ARG A 35 -4.58 -11.29 -0.74
CA ARG A 35 -5.14 -11.51 -2.09
C ARG A 35 -6.32 -10.57 -2.34
N CYS A 36 -6.26 -9.84 -3.45
CA CYS A 36 -7.38 -8.99 -3.86
C CYS A 36 -8.62 -9.86 -4.17
N ALA A 37 -9.76 -9.50 -3.58
CA ALA A 37 -11.05 -10.11 -3.87
C ALA A 37 -11.73 -9.49 -5.11
N TYR A 38 -11.38 -8.26 -5.46
CA TYR A 38 -11.86 -7.55 -6.64
C TYR A 38 -10.97 -7.84 -7.87
N PRO A 39 -11.51 -7.69 -9.09
CA PRO A 39 -10.71 -7.80 -10.31
C PRO A 39 -9.49 -6.88 -10.27
N LEU A 40 -8.33 -7.43 -10.63
CA LEU A 40 -7.07 -6.67 -10.66
C LEU A 40 -7.06 -5.70 -11.85
N THR A 41 -6.66 -4.45 -11.62
CA THR A 41 -6.36 -3.49 -12.70
C THR A 41 -5.14 -3.97 -13.52
N ALA A 42 -4.07 -4.35 -12.83
CA ALA A 42 -2.91 -5.02 -13.39
C ALA A 42 -2.20 -5.82 -12.30
N PRO A 43 -1.65 -7.02 -12.61
CA PRO A 43 -0.89 -7.80 -11.64
C PRO A 43 0.48 -7.18 -11.37
N GLN A 44 0.93 -7.22 -10.11
CA GLN A 44 2.29 -6.85 -9.69
C GLN A 44 2.76 -5.46 -10.17
N CYS A 45 1.85 -4.50 -10.37
CA CYS A 45 2.19 -3.21 -10.96
C CYS A 45 2.61 -2.14 -9.96
N VAL A 46 2.28 -2.28 -8.67
CA VAL A 46 2.53 -1.24 -7.65
C VAL A 46 3.93 -1.39 -7.05
N ASP A 47 4.71 -0.30 -7.06
CA ASP A 47 6.04 -0.23 -6.43
C ASP A 47 5.99 0.29 -5.00
N THR A 48 5.09 1.24 -4.73
CA THR A 48 4.96 1.90 -3.43
C THR A 48 3.50 2.09 -3.08
N VAL A 49 3.13 1.82 -1.83
CA VAL A 49 1.85 2.19 -1.24
C VAL A 49 2.09 3.27 -0.19
N VAL A 50 1.34 4.35 -0.27
CA VAL A 50 1.34 5.44 0.72
C VAL A 50 -0.04 5.53 1.33
N THR A 51 -0.10 5.47 2.65
CA THR A 51 -1.31 5.67 3.45
C THR A 51 -1.07 6.75 4.49
N GLU A 52 -2.13 7.18 5.16
CA GLU A 52 -2.10 8.04 6.34
C GLU A 52 -1.16 7.48 7.43
N HIS A 53 -1.14 6.16 7.58
CA HIS A 53 -0.36 5.47 8.61
C HIS A 53 1.08 5.07 8.24
N ALA A 54 1.38 4.83 6.97
CA ALA A 54 2.65 4.20 6.58
C ALA A 54 2.97 4.31 5.09
N VAL A 55 4.25 4.11 4.78
CA VAL A 55 4.75 3.91 3.42
C VAL A 55 5.34 2.50 3.31
N PHE A 56 4.83 1.74 2.34
CA PHE A 56 5.32 0.41 2.00
C PHE A 56 5.93 0.42 0.61
N ARG A 57 7.03 -0.32 0.43
CA ARG A 57 7.62 -0.59 -0.88
C ARG A 57 7.50 -2.06 -1.20
N ILE A 58 7.20 -2.37 -2.46
CA ILE A 58 7.15 -3.73 -2.95
C ILE A 58 8.52 -4.02 -3.58
N VAL A 59 9.34 -4.82 -2.90
CA VAL A 59 10.68 -5.19 -3.35
C VAL A 59 10.70 -6.68 -3.63
N LYS A 60 10.91 -7.06 -4.90
CA LYS A 60 10.93 -8.48 -5.33
C LYS A 60 9.66 -9.24 -4.91
N GLY A 61 8.50 -8.59 -4.98
CA GLY A 61 7.21 -9.17 -4.62
C GLY A 61 6.92 -9.24 -3.12
N ARG A 62 7.79 -8.71 -2.26
CA ARG A 62 7.56 -8.58 -0.82
C ARG A 62 7.19 -7.16 -0.45
N MET A 63 6.15 -7.01 0.35
CA MET A 63 5.78 -5.72 0.93
C MET A 63 6.72 -5.42 2.09
N THR A 64 7.34 -4.25 2.09
CA THR A 64 8.30 -3.84 3.11
C THR A 64 7.92 -2.46 3.64
N LEU A 65 7.70 -2.37 4.95
CA LEU A 65 7.47 -1.11 5.64
C LEU A 65 8.77 -0.30 5.67
N VAL A 66 8.75 0.88 5.07
CA VAL A 66 9.93 1.78 5.03
C VAL A 66 9.74 3.05 5.84
N GLU A 67 8.50 3.44 6.09
CA GLU A 67 8.17 4.60 6.90
C GLU A 67 6.84 4.39 7.61
N ARG A 68 6.72 4.82 8.86
CA ARG A 68 5.47 4.75 9.64
C ARG A 68 5.20 6.08 10.32
N GLN A 69 3.92 6.45 10.40
CA GLN A 69 3.48 7.62 11.17
C GLN A 69 3.83 7.44 12.66
N ALA A 70 4.36 8.48 13.28
CA ALA A 70 4.81 8.45 14.68
C ALA A 70 3.72 7.99 15.65
N SER A 71 2.49 8.44 15.44
CA SER A 71 1.31 8.08 16.25
C SER A 71 0.86 6.62 16.11
N THR A 72 1.35 5.87 15.11
CA THR A 72 0.69 4.63 14.70
C THR A 72 1.12 3.34 15.39
N SER A 73 2.22 3.16 16.13
CA SER A 73 2.64 1.81 16.63
C SER A 73 2.79 0.71 15.54
N LEU A 74 3.68 -0.27 15.78
CA LEU A 74 3.82 -1.40 14.83
C LEU A 74 2.71 -2.43 15.02
N GLU A 75 2.27 -2.64 16.26
CA GLU A 75 1.21 -3.59 16.60
C GLU A 75 -0.10 -3.21 15.93
N ALA A 76 -0.54 -1.96 16.08
CA ALA A 76 -1.76 -1.49 15.44
C ALA A 76 -1.66 -1.58 13.92
N LEU A 77 -0.49 -1.31 13.34
CA LEU A 77 -0.26 -1.44 11.90
C LEU A 77 -0.42 -2.89 11.44
N TYR A 78 0.06 -3.88 12.20
CA TYR A 78 -0.18 -5.29 11.92
C TYR A 78 -1.67 -5.66 12.05
N GLU A 79 -2.39 -5.11 13.03
CA GLU A 79 -3.82 -5.38 13.20
C GLU A 79 -4.67 -4.84 12.04
N MET A 80 -4.30 -3.68 11.48
CA MET A 80 -5.02 -3.06 10.38
C MET A 80 -4.54 -3.46 8.97
N THR A 81 -3.55 -4.35 8.88
CA THR A 81 -2.98 -4.87 7.62
C THR A 81 -3.13 -6.38 7.56
N ASP A 82 -3.87 -6.90 6.57
CA ASP A 82 -4.01 -8.35 6.37
C ASP A 82 -2.82 -8.96 5.59
N ALA A 83 -2.21 -8.18 4.68
CA ALA A 83 -1.02 -8.61 3.96
C ALA A 83 0.21 -8.72 4.89
N THR A 84 0.98 -9.79 4.74
CA THR A 84 2.29 -9.91 5.40
C THR A 84 3.27 -8.86 4.87
N PHE A 85 3.99 -8.21 5.77
CA PHE A 85 5.07 -7.29 5.41
C PHE A 85 6.30 -7.48 6.29
N ASP A 86 7.45 -7.20 5.70
CA ASP A 86 8.73 -7.10 6.42
C ASP A 86 8.93 -5.66 6.91
N VAL A 87 9.62 -5.47 8.03
CA VAL A 87 10.02 -4.13 8.48
C VAL A 87 11.44 -3.84 8.01
N HIS A 88 11.63 -2.74 7.28
CA HIS A 88 12.96 -2.33 6.88
C HIS A 88 13.82 -2.02 8.12
N PRO A 89 15.10 -2.43 8.18
CA PRO A 89 15.96 -2.17 9.34
C PRO A 89 16.13 -0.68 9.67
N GLN A 90 16.00 0.17 8.66
CA GLN A 90 16.03 1.63 8.77
C GLN A 90 14.64 2.23 8.54
N CYS A 91 13.57 1.53 8.95
CA CYS A 91 12.22 2.07 8.86
C CYS A 91 12.16 3.41 9.59
N ALA A 92 11.83 4.47 8.86
CA ALA A 92 11.73 5.80 9.42
C ALA A 92 10.41 5.94 10.20
N VAL A 93 10.44 6.78 11.24
CA VAL A 93 9.25 7.19 11.99
C VAL A 93 9.09 8.68 11.78
N ALA A 94 7.98 9.09 11.16
CA ALA A 94 7.77 10.47 10.74
C ALA A 94 6.39 10.98 11.16
N VAL A 95 6.26 12.31 11.24
CA VAL A 95 4.96 12.96 11.41
C VAL A 95 4.53 13.47 10.05
N PHE A 96 3.48 12.86 9.50
CA PHE A 96 2.87 13.31 8.27
C PHE A 96 1.82 14.38 8.57
N PRO A 97 1.68 15.42 7.73
CA PRO A 97 0.72 16.50 7.93
C PRO A 97 -0.70 16.17 7.46
N PHE A 98 -0.96 14.92 7.03
CA PHE A 98 -2.23 14.49 6.44
C PHE A 98 -3.12 13.81 7.48
#